data_AF-A0A1V3SKG5-F1
#
_entry.id   AF-A0A1V3SKG5-F1
#
_cell.length_a   1.000
_cell.length_b   1.000
_cell.length_c   1.000
_cell.angle_alpha   90.00
_cell.angle_beta   90.00
_cell.angle_gamma   90.00
#
_symmetry.space_group_name_H-M   'P 1'
#
loop_
_entity.id
_entity.type
_entity.pdbx_description
1 polymer ?
#
loop_
_entity_poly.entity_id
_entity_poly.type
_entity_poly.pdbx_seq_one_letter_code
_entity_poly.pdbx_strand_id
1 'polypeptide(L)'
;MFLIAAVASLYFVYHGHISQETSGVLANLGTGFIGTALTVLIVDWLYERRRSQDSCRSIAMSVLQELDHAIWVWQGDSRNFDLDELYSRILQAEEDDPIPAYTQNLFMRLATRCVGHLNLKKDDLILQPKLAQTLKNLSRLELIRDVNRDFDFHQFKAILATAIESLSETCDLSQPKSIQLPITAHRITSEEHQHYRHFGRQIDGSQQPIWTPFN
;
A
#
# COMPACT_ATOMS: atom_id res chain seq x y z
N MET A 1 33.68 -5.23 -7.52
CA MET A 1 35.10 -5.67 -7.59
C MET A 1 35.26 -7.07 -8.19
N PHE A 2 34.49 -8.07 -7.76
CA PHE A 2 34.61 -9.47 -8.23
C PHE A 2 34.41 -9.65 -9.75
N LEU A 3 33.40 -8.97 -10.33
CA LEU A 3 33.09 -9.05 -11.76
C LEU A 3 34.23 -8.48 -12.62
N ILE A 4 34.88 -7.41 -12.16
CA ILE A 4 36.04 -6.80 -12.82
C ILE A 4 37.23 -7.77 -12.79
N ALA A 5 37.49 -8.44 -11.66
CA ALA A 5 38.55 -9.43 -11.55
C ALA A 5 38.30 -10.65 -12.47
N ALA A 6 37.05 -11.11 -12.56
CA ALA A 6 36.67 -12.22 -13.45
C ALA A 6 36.85 -11.85 -14.93
N VAL A 7 36.34 -10.68 -15.35
CA VAL A 7 36.50 -10.17 -16.73
C VAL A 7 37.98 -9.93 -17.06
N ALA A 8 38.76 -9.37 -16.13
CA ALA A 8 40.19 -9.16 -16.30
C ALA A 8 40.95 -10.49 -16.44
N SER A 9 40.59 -11.53 -15.67
CA SER A 9 41.19 -12.86 -15.80
C SER A 9 40.89 -13.50 -17.16
N LEU A 10 39.64 -13.39 -17.64
CA LEU A 10 39.22 -13.93 -18.94
C LEU A 10 39.92 -13.21 -20.10
N TYR A 11 40.02 -11.88 -19.99
CA TYR A 11 40.72 -11.04 -20.95
C TYR A 11 42.21 -11.40 -21.01
N PHE A 12 42.85 -11.60 -19.85
CA PHE A 12 44.25 -12.01 -19.75
C PHE A 12 44.50 -13.40 -20.34
N VAL A 13 43.57 -14.35 -20.13
CA VAL A 13 43.65 -15.70 -20.73
C VAL A 13 43.46 -15.66 -22.25
N TYR A 14 42.58 -14.80 -22.75
CA TYR A 14 42.29 -14.71 -24.18
C TYR A 14 43.37 -13.96 -24.97
N HIS A 15 44.00 -12.94 -24.38
CA HIS A 15 45.06 -12.15 -25.04
C HIS A 15 46.49 -12.60 -24.70
N GLY A 16 46.69 -13.24 -23.54
CA GLY A 16 47.95 -13.84 -23.16
C GLY A 16 48.18 -15.10 -23.99
N HIS A 17 49.21 -15.11 -24.83
CA HIS A 17 49.62 -16.28 -25.64
C HIS A 17 50.20 -17.39 -24.74
N ILE A 18 49.39 -17.93 -23.83
CA ILE A 18 49.74 -19.03 -22.93
C ILE A 18 49.65 -20.33 -23.74
N SER A 19 50.64 -21.21 -23.61
CA SER A 19 50.75 -22.46 -24.35
C SER A 19 49.48 -23.33 -24.25
N GLN A 20 49.20 -24.10 -25.31
CA GLN A 20 47.91 -24.79 -25.54
C GLN A 20 47.45 -25.70 -24.38
N GLU A 21 48.36 -26.31 -23.62
CA GLU A 21 48.00 -27.18 -22.49
C GLU A 21 47.58 -26.39 -21.23
N THR A 22 48.33 -25.37 -20.83
CA THR A 22 47.98 -24.50 -19.69
C THR A 22 46.77 -23.61 -19.98
N SER A 23 46.54 -23.27 -21.25
CA SER A 23 45.37 -22.50 -21.69
C SER A 23 44.06 -23.23 -21.40
N GLY A 24 44.00 -24.55 -21.61
CA GLY A 24 42.79 -25.35 -21.34
C GLY A 24 42.39 -25.38 -19.87
N VAL A 25 43.37 -25.49 -18.96
CA VAL A 25 43.12 -25.50 -17.51
C VAL A 25 42.66 -24.12 -17.02
N LEU A 26 43.31 -23.04 -17.47
CA LEU A 26 42.90 -21.67 -17.12
C LEU A 26 41.53 -21.31 -17.70
N ALA A 27 41.22 -21.75 -18.92
CA ALA A 27 39.91 -21.52 -19.53
C ALA A 27 38.79 -22.22 -18.74
N ASN A 28 38.98 -23.49 -18.36
CA ASN A 28 38.01 -24.23 -17.55
C ASN A 28 37.84 -23.66 -16.15
N LEU A 29 38.93 -23.20 -15.53
CA LEU A 29 38.88 -22.52 -14.23
C LEU A 29 38.14 -21.19 -14.34
N GLY A 30 38.45 -20.39 -15.37
CA GLY A 30 37.80 -19.10 -15.64
C GLY A 30 36.31 -19.23 -15.91
N THR A 31 35.88 -20.20 -16.72
CA THR A 31 34.46 -20.46 -16.98
C THR A 31 33.72 -20.90 -15.71
N GLY A 32 34.35 -21.72 -14.87
CA GLY A 32 33.79 -22.11 -13.56
C GLY A 32 33.60 -20.92 -12.62
N PHE A 33 34.60 -20.01 -12.53
CA PHE A 33 34.50 -18.80 -11.73
C PHE A 33 33.42 -17.84 -12.22
N ILE A 34 33.32 -17.65 -13.53
CA ILE A 34 32.30 -16.77 -14.13
C ILE A 34 30.91 -17.36 -13.94
N GLY A 35 30.74 -18.66 -14.14
CA GLY A 35 29.48 -19.35 -13.87
C GLY A 35 29.03 -19.11 -12.44
N THR A 36 29.93 -19.30 -11.46
CA THR A 36 29.64 -19.07 -10.05
C THR A 36 29.28 -17.60 -9.76
N ALA A 37 30.07 -16.65 -10.26
CA ALA A 37 29.81 -15.22 -10.07
C ALA A 37 28.47 -14.78 -10.67
N LEU A 38 28.15 -15.29 -11.87
CA LEU A 38 26.88 -15.02 -12.54
C LEU A 38 25.70 -15.57 -11.74
N THR A 39 25.79 -16.80 -11.23
CA THR A 39 24.75 -17.39 -10.37
C THR A 39 24.54 -16.56 -9.11
N VAL A 40 25.61 -16.14 -8.43
CA VAL A 40 25.50 -15.28 -7.23
C VAL A 40 24.78 -13.98 -7.56
N LEU A 41 25.13 -13.31 -8.66
CA LEU A 41 24.46 -12.06 -9.07
C LEU A 41 22.99 -12.26 -9.40
N ILE A 42 22.64 -13.35 -10.09
CA ILE A 42 21.24 -13.66 -10.41
C ILE A 42 20.45 -13.94 -9.13
N VAL A 43 21.01 -14.72 -8.21
CA VAL A 43 20.35 -15.04 -6.93
C VAL A 43 20.17 -13.78 -6.09
N ASP A 44 21.20 -12.92 -5.99
CA ASP A 44 21.13 -11.66 -5.26
C ASP A 44 20.07 -10.72 -5.85
N TRP A 45 20.05 -10.59 -7.18
CA TRP A 45 19.01 -9.81 -7.88
C TRP A 45 17.59 -10.37 -7.66
N LEU A 46 17.42 -11.70 -7.72
CA LEU A 46 16.13 -12.35 -7.46
C LEU A 46 15.69 -12.15 -6.01
N TYR A 47 16.62 -12.21 -5.07
CA TYR A 47 16.36 -11.98 -3.66
C TYR A 47 15.92 -10.54 -3.41
N GLU A 48 16.65 -9.56 -3.94
CA GLU A 48 16.30 -8.14 -3.81
C GLU A 48 14.95 -7.84 -4.45
N ARG A 49 14.65 -8.44 -5.62
CA ARG A 49 13.35 -8.31 -6.28
C ARG A 49 12.21 -8.85 -5.40
N ARG A 50 12.37 -10.02 -4.78
CA ARG A 50 11.35 -10.58 -3.88
C ARG A 50 11.16 -9.73 -2.64
N ARG A 51 12.26 -9.31 -2.02
CA ARG A 51 12.24 -8.43 -0.85
C ARG A 51 11.49 -7.12 -1.13
N SER A 52 11.74 -6.52 -2.29
CA SER A 52 11.03 -5.31 -2.72
C SER A 52 9.53 -5.57 -2.94
N GLN A 53 9.16 -6.71 -3.53
CA GLN A 53 7.75 -7.10 -3.67
C GLN A 53 7.06 -7.28 -2.31
N ASP A 54 7.70 -7.96 -1.37
CA ASP A 54 7.19 -8.15 -0.01
C ASP A 54 7.05 -6.81 0.74
N SER A 55 8.03 -5.92 0.57
CA SER A 55 8.00 -4.54 1.10
C SER A 55 6.79 -3.78 0.54
N CYS A 56 6.58 -3.81 -0.78
CA CYS A 56 5.44 -3.17 -1.44
C CYS A 56 4.09 -3.75 -0.98
N ARG A 57 3.99 -5.08 -0.84
CA ARG A 57 2.79 -5.74 -0.32
C ARG A 57 2.49 -5.33 1.13
N SER A 58 3.52 -5.25 1.97
CA SER A 58 3.39 -4.79 3.35
C SER A 58 2.94 -3.34 3.44
N ILE A 59 3.45 -2.45 2.57
CA ILE A 59 3.00 -1.05 2.49
C ILE A 59 1.53 -1.00 2.05
N ALA A 60 1.17 -1.72 1.00
CA ALA A 60 -0.20 -1.74 0.48
C ALA A 60 -1.19 -2.24 1.55
N MET A 61 -0.84 -3.29 2.27
CA MET A 61 -1.67 -3.84 3.36
C MET A 61 -1.82 -2.84 4.52
N SER A 62 -0.74 -2.19 4.95
CA SER A 62 -0.80 -1.17 6.01
C SER A 62 -1.71 -0.01 5.62
N VAL A 63 -1.57 0.49 4.39
CA VAL A 63 -2.39 1.60 3.88
C VAL A 63 -3.85 1.17 3.75
N LEU A 64 -4.12 -0.05 3.30
CA LEU A 64 -5.49 -0.59 3.20
C LEU A 64 -6.16 -0.70 4.58
N GLN A 65 -5.43 -1.16 5.60
CA GLN A 65 -5.93 -1.25 6.98
C GLN A 65 -6.21 0.13 7.61
N GLU A 66 -5.37 1.12 7.32
CA GLU A 66 -5.61 2.49 7.78
C GLU A 66 -6.79 3.14 7.07
N LEU A 67 -6.93 2.88 5.77
CA LEU A 67 -8.06 3.32 4.97
C LEU A 67 -9.36 2.69 5.49
N ASP A 68 -9.36 1.39 5.76
CA ASP A 68 -10.46 0.68 6.41
C ASP A 68 -10.85 1.33 7.73
N HIS A 69 -9.88 1.57 8.61
CA HIS A 69 -10.16 2.22 9.89
C HIS A 69 -10.77 3.62 9.73
N ALA A 70 -10.23 4.44 8.82
CA ALA A 70 -10.76 5.78 8.56
C ALA A 70 -12.21 5.73 8.04
N ILE A 71 -12.50 4.81 7.12
CA ILE A 71 -13.86 4.63 6.57
C ILE A 71 -14.80 4.03 7.62
N TRP A 72 -14.34 3.09 8.46
CA TRP A 72 -15.14 2.57 9.56
C TRP A 72 -15.51 3.68 10.55
N VAL A 73 -14.58 4.58 10.90
CA VAL A 73 -14.91 5.74 11.73
C VAL A 73 -15.95 6.61 11.05
N TRP A 74 -15.79 6.89 9.75
CA TRP A 74 -16.68 7.77 8.98
C TRP A 74 -18.08 7.17 8.73
N GLN A 75 -18.13 6.04 8.04
CA GLN A 75 -19.32 5.38 7.48
C GLN A 75 -19.76 4.13 8.22
N GLY A 76 -18.93 3.62 9.13
CA GLY A 76 -19.03 2.27 9.64
C GLY A 76 -20.23 2.00 10.53
N ASP A 77 -20.45 0.71 10.72
CA ASP A 77 -21.43 0.14 11.64
C ASP A 77 -20.73 -0.98 12.43
N SER A 78 -20.63 -2.17 11.85
CA SER A 78 -19.87 -3.29 12.40
C SER A 78 -18.36 -3.17 12.14
N ARG A 79 -17.52 -3.80 12.98
CA ARG A 79 -16.05 -3.73 12.91
C ARG A 79 -15.42 -4.89 12.13
N ASN A 80 -16.19 -5.70 11.42
CA ASN A 80 -15.63 -6.81 10.67
C ASN A 80 -15.00 -6.30 9.37
N PHE A 81 -13.70 -6.53 9.20
CA PHE A 81 -13.00 -6.18 7.96
C PHE A 81 -13.49 -7.05 6.82
N ASP A 82 -14.21 -6.44 5.88
CA ASP A 82 -14.61 -7.03 4.62
C ASP A 82 -14.36 -6.02 3.51
N LEU A 83 -13.60 -6.42 2.50
CA LEU A 83 -13.19 -5.57 1.39
C LEU A 83 -14.37 -5.14 0.52
N ASP A 84 -15.34 -6.04 0.32
CA ASP A 84 -16.55 -5.76 -0.46
C ASP A 84 -17.46 -4.79 0.31
N GLU A 85 -17.60 -4.97 1.62
CA GLU A 85 -18.31 -4.02 2.49
C GLU A 85 -17.62 -2.65 2.45
N LEU A 86 -16.31 -2.59 2.67
CA LEU A 86 -15.54 -1.35 2.65
C LEU A 86 -15.74 -0.57 1.35
N TYR A 87 -15.66 -1.27 0.22
CA TYR A 87 -15.87 -0.68 -1.10
C TYR A 87 -17.31 -0.19 -1.28
N SER A 88 -18.30 -1.01 -0.92
CA SER A 88 -19.72 -0.62 -0.93
C SER A 88 -20.01 0.61 -0.08
N ARG A 89 -19.38 0.75 1.09
CA ARG A 89 -19.55 1.90 1.99
C ARG A 89 -19.10 3.20 1.35
N ILE A 90 -17.94 3.19 0.68
CA ILE A 90 -17.50 4.36 -0.09
C ILE A 90 -18.51 4.67 -1.20
N LEU A 91 -18.96 3.65 -1.94
CA LEU A 91 -19.92 3.82 -3.02
C LEU A 91 -21.31 4.31 -2.57
N GLN A 92 -21.70 4.05 -1.33
CA GLN A 92 -22.96 4.49 -0.73
C GLN A 92 -22.85 5.77 0.09
N ALA A 93 -21.63 6.31 0.27
CA ALA A 93 -21.44 7.60 0.94
C ALA A 93 -22.09 8.72 0.12
N GLU A 94 -22.76 9.63 0.84
CA GLU A 94 -23.50 10.77 0.31
C GLU A 94 -22.80 12.08 0.67
N GLU A 95 -23.04 13.14 -0.11
CA GLU A 95 -22.36 14.43 0.07
C GLU A 95 -22.73 15.13 1.39
N ASP A 96 -23.92 14.83 1.93
CA ASP A 96 -24.40 15.33 3.21
C ASP A 96 -23.91 14.52 4.42
N ASP A 97 -23.20 13.40 4.21
CA ASP A 97 -22.58 12.67 5.30
C ASP A 97 -21.52 13.54 5.98
N PRO A 98 -21.62 13.79 7.30
CA PRO A 98 -20.72 14.71 7.97
C PRO A 98 -19.30 14.14 7.99
N ILE A 99 -18.30 14.99 7.74
CA ILE A 99 -16.88 14.65 7.90
C ILE A 99 -16.30 15.61 8.94
N PRO A 100 -16.49 15.34 10.24
CA PRO A 100 -16.01 16.21 11.32
C PRO A 100 -14.48 16.27 11.32
N ALA A 101 -13.92 17.30 11.98
CA ALA A 101 -12.49 17.60 11.92
C ALA A 101 -11.58 16.43 12.33
N TYR A 102 -11.99 15.59 13.29
CA TYR A 102 -11.21 14.42 13.69
C TYR A 102 -11.22 13.31 12.62
N THR A 103 -12.32 13.11 11.89
CA THR A 103 -12.41 12.19 10.75
C THR A 103 -11.57 12.72 9.58
N GLN A 104 -11.60 14.02 9.31
CA GLN A 104 -10.69 14.67 8.35
C GLN A 104 -9.23 14.40 8.72
N ASN A 105 -8.87 14.52 10.00
CA ASN A 105 -7.51 14.25 10.48
C ASN A 105 -7.07 12.80 10.24
N LEU A 106 -7.99 11.81 10.24
CA LEU A 106 -7.65 10.43 9.89
C LEU A 106 -7.19 10.32 8.43
N PHE A 107 -7.94 10.92 7.50
CA PHE A 107 -7.57 10.95 6.07
C PHE A 107 -6.30 11.76 5.81
N MET A 108 -6.10 12.88 6.51
CA MET A 108 -4.84 13.64 6.44
C MET A 108 -3.66 12.82 6.93
N ARG A 109 -3.79 12.10 8.05
CA ARG A 109 -2.73 11.21 8.56
C ARG A 109 -2.38 10.10 7.57
N LEU A 110 -3.40 9.50 6.95
CA LEU A 110 -3.22 8.53 5.87
C LEU A 110 -2.43 9.13 4.70
N ALA A 111 -2.81 10.34 4.25
CA ALA A 111 -2.11 11.06 3.20
C ALA A 111 -0.63 11.31 3.55
N THR A 112 -0.35 11.85 4.74
CA THR A 112 1.01 12.09 5.22
C THR A 112 1.84 10.80 5.25
N ARG A 113 1.24 9.67 5.67
CA ARG A 113 1.91 8.38 5.67
C ARG A 113 2.21 7.87 4.26
N CYS A 114 1.30 8.06 3.31
CA CYS A 114 1.54 7.76 1.90
C CYS A 114 2.73 8.56 1.34
N VAL A 115 2.83 9.86 1.66
CA VAL A 115 3.99 10.70 1.32
C VAL A 115 5.27 10.16 1.96
N GLY A 116 5.20 9.74 3.23
CA GLY A 116 6.30 9.09 3.93
C GLY A 116 6.80 7.85 3.19
N HIS A 117 5.90 6.95 2.77
CA HIS A 117 6.26 5.77 1.99
C HIS A 117 6.88 6.13 0.64
N LEU A 118 6.31 7.10 -0.09
CA LEU A 118 6.85 7.56 -1.38
C LEU A 118 8.29 8.07 -1.27
N ASN A 119 8.61 8.77 -0.18
CA ASN A 119 9.93 9.36 0.04
C ASN A 119 10.94 8.33 0.57
N LEU A 120 10.54 7.47 1.51
CA LEU A 120 11.43 6.54 2.20
C LEU A 120 11.67 5.23 1.44
N LYS A 121 10.75 4.84 0.54
CA LYS A 121 10.76 3.53 -0.15
C LYS A 121 10.78 3.67 -1.67
N LYS A 122 11.41 4.75 -2.16
CA LYS A 122 11.44 5.09 -3.59
C LYS A 122 11.96 3.94 -4.46
N ASP A 123 13.05 3.29 -4.06
CA ASP A 123 13.67 2.21 -4.83
C ASP A 123 12.76 0.98 -4.94
N ASP A 124 12.08 0.62 -3.84
CA ASP A 124 11.11 -0.47 -3.84
C ASP A 124 9.93 -0.17 -4.78
N LEU A 125 9.46 1.08 -4.75
CA LEU A 125 8.29 1.52 -5.51
C LEU A 125 8.54 1.65 -7.02
N ILE A 126 9.80 1.72 -7.47
CA ILE A 126 10.14 1.69 -8.91
C ILE A 126 9.64 0.39 -9.57
N LEU A 127 9.67 -0.72 -8.84
CA LEU A 127 9.22 -2.03 -9.33
C LEU A 127 7.69 -2.17 -9.33
N GLN A 128 6.97 -1.29 -8.64
CA GLN A 128 5.51 -1.31 -8.50
C GLN A 128 4.91 0.08 -8.79
N PRO A 129 4.96 0.54 -10.06
CA PRO A 129 4.54 1.90 -10.42
C PRO A 129 3.05 2.18 -10.12
N LYS A 130 2.21 1.14 -10.18
CA LYS A 130 0.79 1.24 -9.85
C LYS A 130 0.57 1.58 -8.37
N LEU A 131 1.28 0.91 -7.45
CA LEU A 131 1.25 1.25 -6.02
C LEU A 131 1.74 2.68 -5.78
N ALA A 132 2.85 3.08 -6.41
CA ALA A 132 3.37 4.44 -6.29
C ALA A 132 2.34 5.50 -6.73
N GLN A 133 1.63 5.25 -7.84
CA GLN A 133 0.56 6.13 -8.31
C GLN A 133 -0.63 6.16 -7.35
N THR A 134 -1.01 5.02 -6.77
CA THR A 134 -2.08 4.95 -5.76
C THR A 134 -1.72 5.73 -4.50
N LEU A 135 -0.51 5.58 -3.97
CA LEU A 135 -0.04 6.36 -2.83
C LEU A 135 -0.02 7.87 -3.13
N LYS A 136 0.35 8.25 -4.35
CA LYS A 136 0.33 9.65 -4.81
C LYS A 136 -1.09 10.20 -4.98
N ASN A 137 -2.06 9.36 -5.34
CA ASN A 137 -3.46 9.76 -5.38
C ASN A 137 -4.02 9.93 -3.96
N LEU A 138 -3.72 8.99 -3.06
CA LEU A 138 -4.11 9.05 -1.64
C LEU A 138 -3.47 10.24 -0.91
N SER A 139 -2.26 10.67 -1.28
CA SER A 139 -1.65 11.86 -0.67
C SER A 139 -2.44 13.14 -0.95
N ARG A 140 -3.35 13.17 -1.95
CA ARG A 140 -4.22 14.31 -2.21
C ARG A 140 -5.31 14.50 -1.15
N LEU A 141 -5.56 13.48 -0.32
CA LEU A 141 -6.49 13.57 0.81
C LEU A 141 -6.03 14.57 1.89
N GLU A 142 -4.78 15.06 1.83
CA GLU A 142 -4.33 16.18 2.67
C GLU A 142 -5.17 17.44 2.47
N LEU A 143 -5.76 17.62 1.28
CA LEU A 143 -6.63 18.75 0.93
C LEU A 143 -8.05 18.65 1.52
N ILE A 144 -8.37 17.57 2.24
CA ILE A 144 -9.72 17.37 2.82
C ILE A 144 -10.10 18.46 3.84
N ARG A 145 -9.13 19.19 4.40
CA ARG A 145 -9.42 20.31 5.31
C ARG A 145 -9.96 21.54 4.58
N ASP A 146 -9.67 21.64 3.28
CA ASP A 146 -10.19 22.67 2.39
C ASP A 146 -11.57 22.31 1.83
N VAL A 147 -12.21 21.23 2.32
CA VAL A 147 -13.59 20.82 1.97
C VAL A 147 -14.61 21.94 2.17
N ASN A 148 -14.38 22.86 3.11
CA ASN A 148 -15.25 24.02 3.28
C ASN A 148 -15.14 25.06 2.15
N ARG A 149 -14.28 24.89 1.14
CA ARG A 149 -14.18 25.82 0.00
C ARG A 149 -14.22 25.19 -1.38
N ASP A 150 -13.60 24.04 -1.68
CA ASP A 150 -13.53 23.55 -3.08
C ASP A 150 -13.26 22.03 -3.28
N PHE A 151 -13.23 21.21 -2.23
CA PHE A 151 -12.90 19.79 -2.41
C PHE A 151 -14.14 18.98 -2.83
N ASP A 152 -14.19 18.56 -4.09
CA ASP A 152 -15.29 17.80 -4.68
C ASP A 152 -15.47 16.43 -3.99
N PHE A 153 -16.65 16.22 -3.39
CA PHE A 153 -17.01 14.96 -2.73
C PHE A 153 -16.95 13.76 -3.69
N HIS A 154 -17.32 13.95 -4.97
CA HIS A 154 -17.20 12.88 -5.97
C HIS A 154 -15.74 12.50 -6.22
N GLN A 155 -14.85 13.49 -6.25
CA GLN A 155 -13.42 13.25 -6.38
C GLN A 155 -12.86 12.53 -5.15
N PHE A 156 -13.27 12.93 -3.94
CA PHE A 156 -12.91 12.24 -2.70
C PHE A 156 -13.27 10.75 -2.77
N LYS A 157 -14.53 10.46 -3.06
CA LYS A 157 -15.07 9.11 -3.19
C LYS A 157 -14.34 8.29 -4.26
N ALA A 158 -14.07 8.90 -5.42
CA ALA A 158 -13.33 8.25 -6.49
C ALA A 158 -11.89 7.90 -6.09
N ILE A 159 -11.19 8.79 -5.38
CA ILE A 159 -9.84 8.53 -4.86
C ILE A 159 -9.85 7.32 -3.93
N LEU A 160 -10.81 7.24 -3.00
CA LEU A 160 -10.91 6.12 -2.06
C LEU A 160 -11.22 4.80 -2.78
N ALA A 161 -12.22 4.80 -3.67
CA ALA A 161 -12.63 3.59 -4.40
C ALA A 161 -11.49 3.01 -5.27
N THR A 162 -10.85 3.85 -6.09
CA THR A 162 -9.71 3.43 -6.92
C THR A 162 -8.51 3.01 -6.07
N ALA A 163 -8.31 3.62 -4.89
CA ALA A 163 -7.26 3.20 -3.99
C ALA A 163 -7.49 1.78 -3.47
N ILE A 164 -8.71 1.42 -3.04
CA ILE A 164 -9.02 0.06 -2.58
C ILE A 164 -8.78 -0.97 -3.69
N GLU A 165 -9.27 -0.73 -4.89
CA GLU A 165 -9.06 -1.62 -6.03
C GLU A 165 -7.56 -1.87 -6.29
N SER A 166 -6.76 -0.81 -6.29
CA SER A 166 -5.33 -0.91 -6.57
C SER A 166 -4.52 -1.53 -5.42
N LEU A 167 -4.86 -1.20 -4.17
CA LEU A 167 -4.22 -1.77 -2.97
C LEU A 167 -4.54 -3.25 -2.81
N SER A 168 -5.79 -3.65 -3.04
CA SER A 168 -6.22 -5.06 -3.00
C SER A 168 -5.51 -5.89 -4.05
N GLU A 169 -5.38 -5.39 -5.28
CA GLU A 169 -4.59 -6.04 -6.33
C GLU A 169 -3.11 -6.19 -5.93
N THR A 170 -2.51 -5.15 -5.36
CA THR A 170 -1.12 -5.21 -4.88
C THR A 170 -0.93 -6.21 -3.73
N CYS A 171 -2.00 -6.48 -2.97
CA CYS A 171 -2.00 -7.43 -1.87
C CYS A 171 -2.34 -8.87 -2.28
N ASP A 172 -2.56 -9.13 -3.57
CA ASP A 172 -3.11 -10.39 -4.10
C ASP A 172 -4.47 -10.77 -3.45
N LEU A 173 -5.29 -9.77 -3.10
CA LEU A 173 -6.64 -9.98 -2.60
C LEU A 173 -7.63 -10.06 -3.76
N SER A 174 -8.83 -10.59 -3.47
CA SER A 174 -9.92 -10.57 -4.45
C SER A 174 -10.29 -9.14 -4.80
N GLN A 175 -10.62 -8.88 -6.08
CA GLN A 175 -11.08 -7.56 -6.48
C GLN A 175 -12.37 -7.19 -5.72
N PRO A 176 -12.45 -5.98 -5.15
CA PRO A 176 -13.62 -5.54 -4.42
C PRO A 176 -14.83 -5.49 -5.36
N LYS A 177 -15.98 -5.94 -4.86
CA LYS A 177 -17.25 -5.90 -5.57
C LYS A 177 -18.24 -5.10 -4.75
N SER A 178 -19.03 -4.29 -5.45
CA SER A 178 -20.19 -3.63 -4.84
C SER A 178 -21.22 -4.69 -4.47
N ILE A 179 -21.45 -4.84 -3.17
CA ILE A 179 -22.50 -5.67 -2.58
C ILE A 179 -23.62 -4.81 -2.03
N GLN A 180 -24.84 -5.36 -2.00
CA GLN A 180 -25.90 -4.81 -1.17
C GLN A 180 -25.56 -5.06 0.30
N LEU A 181 -25.46 -3.98 1.08
CA LEU A 181 -25.21 -4.09 2.50
C LEU A 181 -26.47 -4.65 3.18
N PRO A 182 -26.34 -5.54 4.17
CA PRO A 182 -27.49 -6.12 4.83
C PRO A 182 -28.32 -5.04 5.52
N ILE A 183 -29.64 -5.26 5.67
CA ILE A 183 -30.56 -4.28 6.29
C ILE A 183 -30.11 -3.93 7.72
N THR A 184 -29.48 -4.87 8.41
CA THR A 184 -28.90 -4.69 9.75
C THR A 184 -27.63 -3.84 9.77
N ALA A 185 -27.01 -3.59 8.62
CA ALA A 185 -25.80 -2.80 8.48
C ALA A 185 -26.14 -1.31 8.36
N HIS A 186 -26.88 -0.76 9.34
CA HIS A 186 -27.37 0.60 9.30
C HIS A 186 -26.19 1.58 9.13
N ARG A 187 -26.19 2.39 8.07
CA ARG A 187 -25.17 3.44 7.87
C ARG A 187 -25.38 4.49 8.97
N ILE A 188 -24.44 4.59 9.90
CA ILE A 188 -24.57 5.51 11.04
C ILE A 188 -23.47 6.55 10.94
N THR A 189 -23.75 7.61 10.20
CA THR A 189 -22.77 8.64 9.84
C THR A 189 -22.79 9.84 10.78
N SER A 190 -23.69 9.92 11.76
CA SER A 190 -23.75 11.08 12.67
C SER A 190 -22.41 11.32 13.39
N GLU A 191 -22.06 12.58 13.62
CA GLU A 191 -20.82 12.98 14.30
C GLU A 191 -20.64 12.29 15.66
N GLU A 192 -21.70 12.12 16.45
CA GLU A 192 -21.59 11.47 17.76
C GLU A 192 -21.09 10.02 17.67
N HIS A 193 -21.60 9.27 16.71
CA HIS A 193 -21.17 7.89 16.46
C HIS A 193 -19.75 7.80 15.89
N GLN A 194 -19.38 8.71 14.99
CA GLN A 194 -18.00 8.79 14.51
C GLN A 194 -17.04 9.09 15.66
N HIS A 195 -17.40 10.01 16.57
CA HIS A 195 -16.61 10.35 17.75
C HIS A 195 -16.45 9.13 18.68
N TYR A 196 -17.54 8.42 18.95
CA TYR A 196 -17.50 7.19 19.75
C TYR A 196 -16.61 6.11 19.10
N ARG A 197 -16.73 5.88 17.78
CA ARG A 197 -15.87 4.92 17.06
C ARG A 197 -14.40 5.32 17.14
N HIS A 198 -14.09 6.61 17.05
CA HIS A 198 -12.71 7.09 17.08
C HIS A 198 -12.09 7.10 18.48
N PHE A 199 -12.82 7.56 19.50
CA PHE A 199 -12.30 7.82 20.85
C PHE A 199 -12.77 6.83 21.92
N GLY A 200 -13.76 5.99 21.64
CA GLY A 200 -14.36 5.07 22.61
C GLY A 200 -15.22 5.75 23.69
N ARG A 201 -15.66 7.00 23.44
CA ARG A 201 -16.51 7.78 24.36
C ARG A 201 -17.42 8.74 23.60
N GLN A 202 -18.54 9.11 24.19
CA GLN A 202 -19.46 10.10 23.65
C GLN A 202 -18.86 11.52 23.70
N ILE A 203 -19.45 12.46 22.96
CA ILE A 203 -19.00 13.85 22.89
C ILE A 203 -19.18 14.55 24.25
N ASP A 204 -20.22 14.19 25.00
CA ASP A 204 -20.49 14.70 26.35
C ASP A 204 -19.52 14.15 27.43
N GLY A 205 -18.62 13.24 27.04
CA GLY A 205 -17.65 12.59 27.93
C GLY A 205 -18.15 11.32 28.59
N SER A 206 -19.40 10.91 28.36
CA SER A 206 -19.95 9.66 28.88
C SER A 206 -19.31 8.44 28.18
N GLN A 207 -19.21 7.33 28.91
CA GLN A 207 -18.72 6.04 28.39
C GLN A 207 -19.86 5.10 27.98
N GLN A 208 -21.11 5.55 28.05
CA GLN A 208 -22.23 4.68 27.70
C GLN A 208 -22.27 4.45 26.19
N PRO A 209 -22.44 3.20 25.73
CA PRO A 209 -22.64 2.95 24.31
C PRO A 209 -23.91 3.68 23.86
N ILE A 210 -23.83 4.39 22.73
CA ILE A 210 -24.97 5.12 22.13
C ILE A 210 -26.12 4.16 21.78
N TRP A 211 -25.79 2.87 21.64
CA TRP A 211 -26.73 1.78 21.39
C TRP A 211 -27.30 1.23 22.70
N THR A 212 -28.48 1.70 23.10
CA THR A 212 -29.43 0.80 23.75
C THR A 212 -30.06 -0.03 22.64
N PRO A 213 -29.90 -1.36 22.59
CA PRO A 213 -30.66 -2.17 21.64
C PRO A 213 -32.14 -1.85 21.88
N PHE A 214 -32.83 -1.44 20.82
CA PHE A 214 -34.29 -1.43 20.83
C PHE A 214 -34.70 -2.90 21.07
N ASN A 215 -35.21 -3.19 22.28
CA ASN A 215 -35.87 -4.45 22.58
C ASN A 215 -37.21 -4.54 21.83
#